data_AF-A0A974S412-F1
#
_entry.id   AF-A0A974S412-F1
#
_cell.length_a   1.000
_cell.length_b   1.000
_cell.length_c   1.000
_cell.angle_alpha   90.00
_cell.angle_beta   90.00
_cell.angle_gamma   90.00
#
_symmetry.space_group_name_H-M   'P 1'
#
loop_
_entity.id
_entity.type
_entity.pdbx_description
1 polymer ?
#
loop_
_entity_poly.entity_id
_entity_poly.type
_entity_poly.pdbx_seq_one_letter_code
_entity_poly.pdbx_strand_id
1 'polypeptide(L)'
;MKFFRHFNIVRAINDLRVYLSQEAPHKLVFLMLSIFAFGAVLVGFTIDSHEEPVYRRNIVYVEQWPANRTDEQIIAQQKIDGPIEAKRAAEQAAREKEVQAGFKRMDDKLKKLGI
;
A
#
# COMPACT_ATOMS: atom_id res chain seq x y z
N MET A 1 -26.69 28.09 -16.78
CA MET A 1 -25.30 27.60 -16.73
C MET A 1 -24.84 27.16 -18.13
N LYS A 2 -24.27 28.08 -18.94
CA LYS A 2 -23.85 27.80 -20.34
C LYS A 2 -22.40 27.28 -20.47
N PHE A 3 -21.68 27.12 -19.36
CA PHE A 3 -20.24 26.83 -19.35
C PHE A 3 -19.91 25.46 -19.98
N PHE A 4 -20.74 24.44 -19.72
CA PHE A 4 -20.52 23.07 -20.21
C PHE A 4 -20.86 22.87 -21.69
N ARG A 5 -21.49 23.85 -22.37
CA ARG A 5 -21.83 23.74 -23.80
C ARG A 5 -20.58 23.73 -24.70
N HIS A 6 -19.46 24.24 -24.19
CA HIS A 6 -18.19 24.30 -24.91
C HIS A 6 -17.24 23.13 -24.59
N PHE A 7 -17.54 22.34 -23.55
CA PHE A 7 -16.77 21.15 -23.17
C PHE A 7 -17.34 19.91 -23.86
N ASN A 8 -17.14 19.81 -25.18
CA ASN A 8 -17.43 18.58 -25.91
C ASN A 8 -16.16 17.72 -25.99
N ILE A 9 -16.03 16.81 -25.03
CA ILE A 9 -14.88 15.90 -24.88
C ILE A 9 -14.68 15.05 -26.15
N VAL A 10 -15.76 14.58 -26.78
CA VAL A 10 -15.70 13.79 -28.00
C VAL A 10 -15.09 14.58 -29.15
N ARG A 11 -15.48 15.85 -29.28
CA ARG A 11 -14.91 16.76 -30.28
C ARG A 11 -13.43 17.03 -30.02
N ALA A 12 -13.04 17.23 -28.76
CA ALA A 12 -11.64 17.46 -28.39
C ALA A 12 -10.74 16.26 -28.71
N ILE A 13 -11.21 15.02 -28.45
CA ILE A 13 -10.46 13.81 -28.79
C ILE A 13 -10.31 13.66 -30.31
N ASN A 14 -11.38 13.91 -31.08
CA ASN A 14 -11.32 13.86 -32.53
C ASN A 14 -10.38 14.92 -33.10
N ASP A 15 -10.42 16.14 -32.57
CA ASP A 15 -9.54 17.24 -32.99
C ASP A 15 -8.06 16.89 -32.69
N LEU A 16 -7.78 16.38 -31.50
CA LEU A 16 -6.44 15.90 -31.12
C LEU A 16 -5.96 14.77 -32.04
N ARG A 17 -6.82 13.80 -32.37
CA ARG A 17 -6.47 12.71 -33.28
C ARG A 17 -6.13 13.24 -34.68
N VAL A 18 -6.93 14.16 -35.21
CA VAL A 18 -6.68 14.77 -36.52
C VAL A 18 -5.37 15.55 -36.49
N TYR A 19 -5.14 16.37 -35.47
CA TYR A 19 -3.91 17.11 -35.27
C TYR A 19 -2.67 16.19 -35.25
N LEU A 20 -2.70 15.13 -34.44
CA LEU A 20 -1.60 14.17 -34.36
C LEU A 20 -1.36 13.41 -35.67
N SER A 21 -2.38 13.24 -36.52
CA SER A 21 -2.26 12.56 -37.81
C SER A 21 -1.66 13.43 -38.94
N GLN A 22 -1.72 14.75 -38.81
CA GLN A 22 -1.26 15.71 -39.83
C GLN A 22 0.16 16.24 -39.54
N GLU A 23 0.66 16.03 -38.34
CA GLU A 23 1.95 16.54 -37.89
C GLU A 23 3.15 15.72 -38.36
N ALA A 24 4.31 16.36 -38.41
CA ALA A 24 5.54 15.70 -38.84
C ALA A 24 5.97 14.59 -37.86
N PRO A 25 6.48 13.45 -38.35
CA PRO A 25 6.74 12.26 -37.53
C PRO A 25 7.71 12.51 -36.38
N HIS A 26 8.69 13.41 -36.54
CA HIS A 26 9.65 13.76 -35.49
C HIS A 26 8.98 14.42 -34.28
N LYS A 27 7.91 15.21 -34.46
CA LYS A 27 7.18 15.84 -33.35
C LYS A 27 6.50 14.80 -32.46
N LEU A 28 5.94 13.75 -33.07
CA LEU A 28 5.35 12.63 -32.33
C LEU A 28 6.41 11.87 -31.53
N VAL A 29 7.61 11.68 -32.08
CA VAL A 29 8.73 11.06 -31.35
C VAL A 29 9.11 11.90 -30.14
N PHE A 30 9.26 13.23 -30.29
CA PHE A 30 9.56 14.11 -29.15
C PHE A 30 8.44 14.14 -28.11
N LEU A 31 7.18 14.11 -28.53
CA LEU A 31 6.04 13.99 -27.62
C LEU A 31 6.12 12.70 -26.80
N MET A 32 6.35 11.56 -27.46
CA MET A 32 6.50 10.27 -26.78
C MET A 32 7.69 10.29 -25.81
N LEU A 33 8.84 10.82 -26.22
CA LEU A 33 10.01 10.96 -25.36
C LEU A 33 9.71 11.81 -24.11
N SER A 34 8.98 12.91 -24.27
CA SER A 34 8.59 13.75 -23.13
C SER A 34 7.67 13.02 -22.16
N ILE A 35 6.69 12.27 -22.68
CA ILE A 35 5.78 11.45 -21.85
C ILE A 35 6.57 10.37 -21.11
N PHE A 36 7.49 9.70 -21.80
CA PHE A 36 8.35 8.69 -21.20
C PHE A 36 9.27 9.27 -20.12
N ALA A 37 9.91 10.41 -20.38
CA ALA A 37 10.78 11.07 -19.42
C ALA A 37 10.01 11.46 -18.15
N PHE A 38 8.84 12.09 -18.32
CA PHE A 38 7.98 12.45 -17.20
C PHE A 38 7.47 11.22 -16.44
N GLY A 39 7.02 10.18 -17.17
CA GLY A 39 6.56 8.92 -16.59
C GLY A 39 7.67 8.20 -15.82
N ALA A 40 8.90 8.20 -16.33
CA ALA A 40 10.05 7.61 -15.66
C ALA A 40 10.35 8.31 -14.32
N VAL A 41 10.26 9.65 -14.27
CA VAL A 41 10.41 10.40 -13.02
C VAL A 41 9.31 10.03 -12.04
N LEU A 42 8.04 10.01 -12.47
CA LEU A 42 6.93 9.61 -11.60
C LEU A 42 7.10 8.19 -11.06
N VAL A 43 7.45 7.23 -11.93
CA VAL A 43 7.69 5.83 -11.53
C VAL A 43 8.82 5.75 -10.51
N GLY A 44 9.94 6.45 -10.76
CA GLY A 44 11.06 6.54 -9.83
C GLY A 44 10.62 7.03 -8.45
N PHE A 45 9.87 8.13 -8.39
CA PHE A 45 9.31 8.63 -7.15
C PHE A 45 8.36 7.63 -6.47
N THR A 46 7.48 6.95 -7.22
CA THR A 46 6.52 6.00 -6.62
C THR A 46 7.17 4.73 -6.06
N ILE A 47 8.30 4.32 -6.64
CA ILE A 47 9.08 3.17 -6.14
C ILE A 47 9.86 3.58 -4.89
N ASP A 48 10.39 4.81 -4.87
CA ASP A 48 11.24 5.33 -3.80
C ASP A 48 10.46 6.00 -2.66
N SER A 49 9.16 6.25 -2.81
CA SER A 49 8.31 6.89 -1.79
C SER A 49 7.97 5.97 -0.62
N HIS A 50 8.96 5.27 -0.07
CA HIS A 50 8.81 4.53 1.17
C HIS A 50 8.90 5.50 2.35
N GLU A 51 7.75 5.82 2.94
CA GLU A 51 7.72 6.51 4.22
C GLU A 51 8.04 5.50 5.33
N GLU A 52 9.10 5.76 6.11
CA GLU A 52 9.35 4.96 7.31
C GLU A 52 8.12 5.05 8.23
N PRO A 53 7.55 3.92 8.67
CA PRO A 53 6.42 3.96 9.60
C PRO A 53 6.86 4.69 10.87
N VAL A 54 6.20 5.82 11.16
CA VAL A 54 6.49 6.62 12.37
C VAL A 54 6.55 5.68 13.58
N TYR A 55 7.68 5.71 14.29
CA TYR A 55 7.88 4.87 15.45
C TYR A 55 6.72 5.04 16.44
N ARG A 56 5.91 3.98 16.59
CA ARG A 56 4.91 3.89 17.64
C ARG A 56 5.48 3.08 18.79
N ARG A 57 5.52 3.69 19.97
CA ARG A 57 5.97 3.01 21.18
C ARG A 57 5.02 1.84 21.48
N ASN A 58 5.57 0.64 21.54
CA ASN A 58 4.85 -0.54 22.02
C ASN A 58 4.78 -0.47 23.56
N ILE A 59 3.78 0.23 24.08
CA ILE A 59 3.50 0.27 25.52
C ILE A 59 2.66 -0.97 25.83
N VAL A 60 3.29 -1.98 26.42
CA VAL A 60 2.59 -3.16 26.94
C VAL A 60 2.07 -2.80 28.33
N TYR A 61 0.77 -2.59 28.44
CA TYR A 61 0.11 -2.44 29.74
C TYR A 61 -0.08 -3.82 30.35
N VAL A 62 0.39 -3.99 31.58
CA VAL A 62 0.11 -5.17 32.39
C VAL A 62 -1.00 -4.80 33.34
N GLU A 63 -2.08 -5.58 33.32
CA GLU A 63 -3.19 -5.39 34.23
C GLU A 63 -2.77 -5.77 35.65
N GLN A 64 -3.00 -4.86 36.61
CA GLN A 64 -2.77 -5.12 38.03
C GLN A 64 -4.07 -5.63 38.64
N TRP A 65 -4.04 -6.87 39.13
CA TRP A 65 -5.19 -7.51 39.74
C TRP A 65 -5.15 -7.36 41.27
N PRO A 66 -6.29 -7.03 41.91
CA PRO A 66 -6.33 -6.93 43.36
C PRO A 66 -6.24 -8.33 43.99
N ALA A 67 -5.50 -8.43 45.10
CA ALA A 67 -5.21 -9.72 45.75
C ALA A 67 -6.44 -10.39 46.39
N ASN A 68 -7.55 -9.66 46.54
CA ASN A 68 -8.81 -10.12 47.14
C ASN A 68 -9.87 -10.54 46.10
N ARG A 69 -9.49 -10.70 44.82
CA ARG A 69 -10.39 -11.15 43.75
C ARG A 69 -10.91 -12.57 44.02
N THR A 70 -12.19 -12.81 43.71
CA THR A 70 -12.79 -14.16 43.82
C THR A 70 -12.66 -14.96 42.52
N ASP A 71 -12.66 -16.29 42.61
CA ASP A 71 -12.55 -17.18 41.45
C ASP A 71 -13.67 -16.96 40.42
N GLU A 72 -14.87 -16.61 40.86
CA GLU A 72 -15.99 -16.27 39.99
C GLU A 72 -15.69 -15.04 39.12
N GLN A 73 -15.05 -14.03 39.70
CA GLN A 73 -14.61 -12.83 38.99
C GLN A 73 -13.49 -13.17 38.00
N ILE A 74 -12.61 -14.13 38.31
CA ILE A 74 -11.56 -14.62 37.39
C ILE A 74 -12.19 -15.24 36.15
N ILE A 75 -13.11 -16.18 36.34
CA ILE A 75 -13.74 -16.92 35.25
C ILE A 75 -14.59 -16.00 34.37
N ALA A 76 -15.32 -15.06 34.96
CA ALA A 76 -16.13 -14.09 34.22
C ALA A 76 -15.27 -13.25 33.26
N GLN A 77 -14.12 -12.77 33.73
CA GLN A 77 -13.21 -11.96 32.94
C GLN A 77 -12.48 -12.77 31.87
N GLN A 78 -12.04 -13.99 32.18
CA GLN A 78 -11.41 -14.89 31.18
C GLN A 78 -12.33 -15.17 29.99
N LYS A 79 -13.65 -15.25 30.19
CA LYS A 79 -14.61 -15.39 29.10
C LYS A 79 -14.65 -14.16 28.18
N ILE A 80 -14.36 -12.98 28.71
CA ILE A 80 -14.31 -11.72 27.97
C ILE A 80 -12.96 -11.58 27.26
N ASP A 81 -11.85 -11.85 27.95
CA ASP A 81 -10.50 -11.61 27.44
C ASP A 81 -10.05 -12.71 26.48
N GLY A 82 -10.46 -13.96 26.69
CA GLY A 82 -10.14 -15.11 25.84
C GLY A 82 -10.30 -14.84 24.33
N PRO A 83 -11.47 -14.39 23.85
CA PRO A 83 -11.65 -14.08 22.43
C PRO A 83 -10.83 -12.87 21.95
N ILE A 84 -10.55 -11.90 22.83
CA ILE A 84 -9.77 -10.71 22.50
C ILE A 84 -8.28 -11.07 22.32
N GLU A 85 -7.74 -11.87 23.25
CA GLU A 85 -6.37 -12.39 23.17
C GLU A 85 -6.19 -13.34 21.99
N ALA A 86 -7.16 -14.23 21.73
CA ALA A 86 -7.11 -15.12 20.58
C ALA A 86 -7.04 -14.35 19.24
N LYS A 87 -7.81 -13.27 19.10
CA LYS A 87 -7.74 -12.39 17.92
C LYS A 87 -6.38 -11.71 17.80
N ARG A 88 -5.88 -11.13 18.90
CA ARG A 88 -4.55 -10.48 18.92
C ARG A 88 -3.42 -11.44 18.55
N ALA A 89 -3.45 -12.65 19.10
CA ALA A 89 -2.47 -13.70 18.78
C ALA A 89 -2.56 -14.14 17.31
N ALA A 90 -3.77 -14.29 16.76
CA ALA A 90 -3.97 -14.65 15.36
C ALA A 90 -3.44 -13.56 14.40
N GLU A 91 -3.69 -12.28 14.70
CA GLU A 91 -3.17 -11.16 13.93
C GLU A 91 -1.64 -11.07 13.99
N GLN A 92 -1.05 -11.29 15.16
CA GLN A 92 0.41 -11.34 15.33
C GLN A 92 1.01 -12.48 14.50
N ALA A 93 0.47 -13.69 14.62
CA ALA A 93 0.94 -14.84 13.86
C ALA A 93 0.76 -14.66 12.34
N ALA A 94 -0.29 -13.97 11.89
CA ALA A 94 -0.48 -13.63 10.49
C ALA A 94 0.63 -12.69 9.98
N ARG A 95 0.92 -11.60 10.72
CA ARG A 95 2.00 -10.67 10.39
C ARG A 95 3.36 -11.36 10.35
N GLU A 96 3.65 -12.20 11.33
CA GLU A 96 4.90 -12.97 11.36
C GLU A 96 5.04 -13.90 10.16
N LYS A 97 3.96 -14.59 9.78
CA LYS A 97 3.94 -15.45 8.58
C LYS A 97 4.16 -14.67 7.29
N GLU A 98 3.57 -13.48 7.16
CA GLU A 98 3.78 -12.62 6.00
C GLU A 98 5.24 -12.18 5.88
N VAL A 99 5.83 -11.76 7.00
CA VAL A 99 7.25 -11.37 7.08
C VAL A 99 8.15 -12.55 6.73
N GLN A 100 7.93 -13.72 7.34
CA GLN A 100 8.68 -14.94 7.04
C GLN A 100 8.53 -15.37 5.58
N ALA A 101 7.33 -15.29 5.01
CA ALA A 101 7.10 -15.59 3.60
C ALA A 101 7.81 -14.60 2.66
N GLY A 102 7.87 -13.32 3.05
CA GLY A 102 8.65 -12.29 2.36
C GLY A 102 10.14 -12.64 2.32
N PHE A 103 10.72 -12.95 3.48
CA PHE A 103 12.12 -13.40 3.57
C PHE A 103 12.38 -14.67 2.78
N LYS A 104 11.48 -15.67 2.84
CA LYS A 104 11.61 -16.90 2.05
C LYS A 104 11.61 -16.62 0.55
N ARG A 105 10.72 -15.75 0.06
CA ARG A 105 10.69 -15.35 -1.37
C ARG A 105 11.97 -14.64 -1.80
N MET A 106 12.59 -13.87 -0.90
CA MET A 106 13.88 -13.24 -1.17
C MET A 106 15.00 -14.27 -1.21
N ASP A 107 15.05 -15.18 -0.23
CA ASP A 107 16.01 -16.29 -0.18
C ASP A 107 15.93 -17.17 -1.44
N ASP A 108 14.72 -17.56 -1.85
CA ASP A 108 14.51 -18.34 -3.08
C ASP A 108 15.02 -17.62 -4.34
N LYS A 109 14.89 -16.27 -4.40
CA LYS A 109 15.42 -15.46 -5.51
C LYS A 109 16.93 -15.39 -5.49
N LEU A 110 17.53 -15.19 -4.32
CA LEU A 110 18.98 -15.14 -4.13
C LEU A 110 19.60 -16.49 -4.53
N LYS A 111 19.06 -17.59 -4.00
CA LYS A 111 19.47 -18.95 -4.35
C LYS A 111 19.37 -19.25 -5.85
N LYS A 112 18.34 -18.74 -6.53
CA LYS A 112 18.21 -18.87 -7.99
C LYS A 112 19.28 -18.08 -8.75
N LEU A 113 19.76 -16.96 -8.19
CA LEU A 113 20.85 -16.14 -8.74
C LEU A 113 22.24 -16.67 -8.36
N GLY A 114 22.33 -17.70 -7.50
CA GLY A 114 23.59 -18.36 -7.14
C GLY A 114 24.39 -17.67 -6.03
N ILE A 115 23.76 -16.77 -5.28
CA ILE A 115 24.32 -16.08 -4.09
C ILE A 115 23.36 -16.35 -2.93
#